data_AF-A0A1F9RFK8-F1
#
_entry.id   AF-A0A1F9RFK8-F1
#
_cell.length_a   1.000
_cell.length_b   1.000
_cell.length_c   1.000
_cell.angle_alpha   90.00
_cell.angle_beta   90.00
_cell.angle_gamma   90.00
#
_symmetry.space_group_name_H-M   'P 1'
#
loop_
_entity.id
_entity.type
_entity.pdbx_description
1 polymer ?
#
loop_
_entity_poly.entity_id
_entity_poly.type
_entity_poly.pdbx_seq_one_letter_code
_entity_poly.pdbx_strand_id
1 'polypeptide(L)'
;MKGKVLLLAALTACALSLAAFRPYNERSRAKTAWMTVSSIKTGQEFYLEVSQDGKAVLREETARTLVTRRGTIKPQLVKDFFREIDNSEIINSQNVKESKLVFYRGDMLKISAYISGELKRTDAPLNNFGEAFSYAFGEVKKAVAALPQDKNLPAFLRAVPVEGEDLASFRDKTAVDGEVKNIETGDINRVKPLMAAIKEPYRLVPLETEAAVKELQDFVSKRQLHGLRTLFYVPSTRGTFRCEVVNTFRAATPEPEKTPAPAPKKKR
;
A
#
# COMPACT_ATOMS: atom_id res chain seq x y z
N MET A 1 46.98 42.62 6.68
CA MET A 1 46.61 41.33 7.35
C MET A 1 45.12 41.16 7.67
N LYS A 2 44.22 42.12 7.42
CA LYS A 2 42.78 41.98 7.74
C LYS A 2 41.91 41.35 6.65
N GLY A 3 42.34 41.38 5.38
CA GLY A 3 41.56 40.85 4.25
C GLY A 3 41.57 39.32 4.08
N LYS A 4 42.63 38.62 4.50
CA LYS A 4 42.71 37.15 4.37
C LYS A 4 41.89 36.40 5.43
N VAL A 5 41.63 37.02 6.58
CA VAL A 5 40.84 36.43 7.67
C VAL A 5 39.33 36.51 7.38
N LEU A 6 38.88 37.58 6.72
CA LEU A 6 37.47 37.71 6.30
C LEU A 6 37.08 36.72 5.20
N LEU A 7 38.00 36.36 4.30
CA LEU A 7 37.74 35.39 3.23
C LEU A 7 37.60 33.95 3.76
N LEU A 8 38.35 33.56 4.79
CA LEU A 8 38.21 32.24 5.43
C LEU A 8 36.90 32.11 6.24
N ALA A 9 36.43 33.20 6.86
CA ALA A 9 35.16 33.21 7.58
C ALA A 9 33.95 33.12 6.63
N ALA A 10 34.03 33.74 5.45
CA ALA A 10 32.98 33.64 4.42
C ALA A 10 32.93 32.24 3.77
N LEU A 11 34.08 31.59 3.56
CA LEU A 11 34.14 30.24 2.98
C LEU A 11 33.64 29.14 3.95
N THR A 12 33.80 29.33 5.27
CA THR A 12 33.28 28.39 6.28
C THR A 12 31.78 28.54 6.52
N ALA A 13 31.23 29.76 6.39
CA ALA A 13 29.79 29.99 6.47
C ALA A 13 29.01 29.39 5.27
N CYS A 14 29.59 29.38 4.07
CA CYS A 14 28.97 28.77 2.88
C CYS A 14 29.08 27.24 2.84
N ALA A 15 30.07 26.64 3.52
CA ALA A 15 30.17 25.19 3.63
C ALA A 15 29.14 24.58 4.61
N LEU A 16 28.70 25.36 5.61
CA LEU A 16 27.66 24.94 6.56
C LEU A 16 26.24 25.05 5.98
N SER A 17 25.99 25.96 5.04
CA SER A 17 24.68 26.09 4.38
C SER A 17 24.46 25.06 3.25
N LEU A 18 25.52 24.51 2.66
CA LEU A 18 25.45 23.41 1.67
C LEU A 18 25.34 22.01 2.29
N ALA A 19 25.59 21.87 3.59
CA ALA A 19 25.29 20.65 4.35
C ALA A 19 23.85 20.62 4.91
N ALA A 20 23.09 21.71 4.77
CA ALA A 20 21.76 21.88 5.37
C ALA A 20 20.58 21.41 4.49
N PHE A 21 20.84 20.80 3.34
CA PHE A 21 19.81 20.15 2.50
C PHE A 21 20.16 18.69 2.22
N ARG A 22 20.41 17.93 3.29
CA ARG A 22 20.19 16.48 3.26
C ARG A 22 19.01 16.18 4.18
N PRO A 23 17.94 15.55 3.70
CA PRO A 23 16.86 15.07 4.56
C PRO A 23 17.37 13.85 5.31
N TYR A 24 18.30 14.07 6.24
CA TYR A 24 18.92 13.05 7.07
C TYR A 24 18.61 13.37 8.52
N ASN A 25 17.33 13.53 8.86
CA ASN A 25 16.83 13.55 10.25
C ASN A 25 15.29 13.65 10.38
N GLU A 26 14.51 13.01 9.49
CA GLU A 26 13.29 12.38 10.01
C GLU A 26 13.76 11.08 10.65
N ARG A 27 13.47 10.85 11.94
CA ARG A 27 13.71 9.56 12.63
C ARG A 27 13.35 8.45 11.65
N SER A 28 14.37 7.73 11.16
CA SER A 28 14.23 6.83 10.00
C SER A 28 13.06 5.89 10.23
N ARG A 29 11.92 6.17 9.57
CA ARG A 29 10.80 5.24 9.54
C ARG A 29 11.36 4.00 8.87
N ALA A 30 11.35 2.88 9.60
CA ALA A 30 11.91 1.62 9.11
C ALA A 30 11.41 1.37 7.68
N LYS A 31 12.33 1.17 6.72
CA LYS A 31 11.92 0.97 5.32
C LYS A 31 10.94 -0.19 5.29
N THR A 32 9.87 -0.03 4.51
CA THR A 32 8.85 -1.05 4.36
C THR A 32 8.75 -1.40 2.88
N ALA A 33 8.69 -2.68 2.59
CA ALA A 33 8.34 -3.20 1.27
C ALA A 33 6.96 -3.83 1.36
N TRP A 34 6.07 -3.49 0.44
CA TRP A 34 4.77 -4.10 0.32
C TRP A 34 4.58 -4.62 -1.10
N MET A 35 3.89 -5.74 -1.21
CA MET A 35 3.70 -6.38 -2.48
C MET A 35 2.39 -7.13 -2.56
N THR A 36 1.89 -7.23 -3.77
CA THR A 36 0.76 -8.05 -4.15
C THR A 36 1.26 -9.12 -5.09
N VAL A 37 0.98 -10.38 -4.79
CA VAL A 37 1.21 -11.50 -5.69
C VAL A 37 -0.13 -12.01 -6.18
N SER A 38 -0.29 -12.04 -7.49
CA SER A 38 -1.46 -12.60 -8.15
C SER A 38 -1.06 -13.82 -8.97
N SER A 39 -1.64 -14.97 -8.67
CA SER A 39 -1.45 -16.17 -9.46
C SER A 39 -2.46 -16.19 -10.59
N ILE A 40 -1.98 -16.10 -11.84
CA ILE A 40 -2.84 -16.12 -13.03
C ILE A 40 -3.58 -17.47 -13.13
N LYS A 41 -2.96 -18.57 -12.66
CA LYS A 41 -3.54 -19.92 -12.74
C LYS A 41 -4.72 -20.13 -11.79
N THR A 42 -4.60 -19.66 -10.56
CA THR A 42 -5.59 -19.93 -9.51
C THR A 42 -6.53 -18.76 -9.27
N GLY A 43 -6.23 -17.58 -9.83
CA GLY A 43 -6.93 -16.34 -9.54
C GLY A 43 -6.74 -15.86 -8.10
N GLN A 44 -5.83 -16.47 -7.34
CA GLN A 44 -5.57 -16.10 -5.96
C GLN A 44 -4.67 -14.88 -5.92
N GLU A 45 -5.03 -13.93 -5.05
CA GLU A 45 -4.23 -12.76 -4.75
C GLU A 45 -3.90 -12.77 -3.25
N PHE A 46 -2.64 -12.51 -2.93
CA PHE A 46 -2.26 -12.21 -1.56
C PHE A 46 -1.38 -10.97 -1.51
N TYR A 47 -1.53 -10.25 -0.40
CA TYR A 47 -0.73 -9.10 -0.05
C TYR A 47 0.28 -9.49 1.03
N LEU A 48 1.53 -9.08 0.86
CA LEU A 48 2.61 -9.27 1.81
C LEU A 48 3.28 -7.93 2.06
N GLU A 49 3.47 -7.58 3.34
CA GLU A 49 4.21 -6.40 3.76
C GLU A 49 5.27 -6.81 4.78
N VAL A 50 6.46 -6.24 4.65
CA VAL A 50 7.56 -6.42 5.59
C VAL A 50 8.26 -5.09 5.84
N SER A 51 8.38 -4.73 7.11
CA SER A 51 9.18 -3.61 7.59
C SER A 51 10.56 -4.09 8.05
N GLN A 52 11.57 -3.22 7.92
CA GLN A 52 12.93 -3.49 8.37
C GLN A 52 13.04 -3.81 9.88
N ASP A 53 12.07 -3.39 10.69
CA ASP A 53 12.00 -3.69 12.13
C ASP A 53 11.44 -5.10 12.43
N GLY A 54 11.15 -5.91 11.40
CA GLY A 54 10.61 -7.25 11.57
C GLY A 54 9.10 -7.34 11.50
N LYS A 55 8.36 -6.21 11.54
CA LYS A 55 6.91 -6.25 11.43
C LYS A 55 6.48 -6.72 10.05
N ALA A 56 5.50 -7.59 10.01
CA ALA A 56 5.00 -8.13 8.77
C ALA A 56 3.48 -8.30 8.79
N VAL A 57 2.89 -8.23 7.59
CA VAL A 57 1.48 -8.45 7.34
C VAL A 57 1.34 -9.39 6.15
N LEU A 58 0.54 -10.44 6.28
CA LEU A 58 0.07 -11.26 5.16
C LEU A 58 -1.45 -11.18 5.12
N ARG A 59 -2.00 -10.90 3.95
CA ARG A 59 -3.43 -10.97 3.72
C ARG A 59 -3.68 -11.86 2.52
N GLU A 60 -4.44 -12.93 2.72
CA GLU A 60 -4.82 -13.88 1.68
C GLU A 60 -6.32 -13.76 1.43
N GLU A 61 -6.68 -13.52 0.17
CA GLU A 61 -8.06 -13.44 -0.26
C GLU A 61 -8.37 -14.53 -1.29
N THR A 62 -9.38 -15.34 -0.98
CA THR A 62 -9.92 -16.33 -1.92
C THR A 62 -11.41 -16.07 -2.15
N ALA A 63 -12.02 -16.80 -3.07
CA ALA A 63 -13.47 -16.73 -3.28
C ALA A 63 -14.31 -17.11 -2.05
N ARG A 64 -13.72 -17.69 -0.99
CA ARG A 64 -14.46 -18.14 0.21
C ARG A 64 -13.92 -17.58 1.51
N THR A 65 -12.63 -17.28 1.58
CA THR A 65 -11.94 -16.93 2.82
C THR A 65 -11.21 -15.63 2.68
N LEU A 66 -11.14 -14.92 3.80
CA LEU A 66 -10.31 -13.74 3.94
C LEU A 66 -9.57 -13.83 5.26
N VAL A 67 -8.24 -13.89 5.18
CA VAL A 67 -7.38 -14.09 6.35
C VAL A 67 -6.31 -13.02 6.35
N THR A 68 -6.18 -12.30 7.48
CA THR A 68 -5.10 -11.35 7.72
C THR A 68 -4.26 -11.86 8.89
N ARG A 69 -2.94 -11.92 8.72
CA ARG A 69 -1.95 -12.30 9.74
C ARG A 69 -0.99 -11.16 9.95
N ARG A 70 -0.69 -10.83 11.20
CA ARG A 70 0.20 -9.72 11.58
C ARG A 70 1.10 -10.14 12.74
N GLY A 71 2.29 -9.59 12.78
CA GLY A 71 3.24 -9.87 13.86
C GLY A 71 4.67 -9.53 13.46
N THR A 72 5.62 -10.16 14.12
CA THR A 72 7.06 -9.93 13.91
C THR A 72 7.73 -11.23 13.47
N ILE A 73 8.54 -11.16 12.42
CA ILE A 73 9.36 -12.26 11.92
C ILE A 73 10.84 -12.07 12.27
N LYS A 74 11.65 -13.12 12.08
CA LYS A 74 13.07 -13.11 12.43
C LYS A 74 13.83 -12.01 11.66
N PRO A 75 14.65 -11.17 12.32
CA PRO A 75 15.39 -10.09 11.67
C PRO A 75 16.31 -10.56 10.53
N GLN A 76 16.87 -11.78 10.63
CA GLN A 76 17.71 -12.35 9.59
C GLN A 76 16.95 -12.52 8.26
N LEU A 77 15.71 -13.01 8.30
CA LEU A 77 14.87 -13.17 7.11
C LEU A 77 14.58 -11.82 6.46
N VAL A 78 14.32 -10.79 7.28
CA VAL A 78 14.11 -9.42 6.80
C VAL A 78 15.37 -8.87 6.15
N LYS A 79 16.53 -9.05 6.78
CA LYS A 79 17.82 -8.60 6.25
C LYS A 79 18.12 -9.24 4.90
N ASP A 80 17.95 -10.56 4.78
CA ASP A 80 18.17 -11.26 3.52
C ASP A 80 17.18 -10.79 2.45
N PHE A 81 15.91 -10.61 2.79
CA PHE A 81 14.90 -10.13 1.84
C PHE A 81 15.18 -8.71 1.33
N PHE A 82 15.52 -7.76 2.21
CA PHE A 82 15.85 -6.41 1.77
C PHE A 82 17.17 -6.35 0.98
N ARG A 83 18.15 -7.22 1.29
CA ARG A 83 19.36 -7.36 0.47
C ARG A 83 19.01 -7.77 -0.96
N GLU A 84 18.12 -8.74 -1.12
CA GLU A 84 17.71 -9.19 -2.46
C GLU A 84 16.84 -8.16 -3.19
N ILE A 85 16.05 -7.34 -2.48
CA ILE A 85 15.36 -6.19 -3.08
C ILE A 85 16.38 -5.18 -3.63
N ASP A 86 17.36 -4.80 -2.80
CA ASP A 86 18.37 -3.80 -3.17
C ASP A 86 19.27 -4.30 -4.32
N ASN A 87 19.53 -5.60 -4.40
CA ASN A 87 20.31 -6.23 -5.48
C ASN A 87 19.49 -6.53 -6.75
N SER A 88 18.16 -6.38 -6.71
CA SER A 88 17.30 -6.80 -7.81
C SER A 88 17.39 -5.84 -9.00
N GLU A 89 17.95 -6.29 -10.12
CA GLU A 89 18.05 -5.49 -11.34
C GLU A 89 16.68 -5.05 -11.86
N ILE A 90 15.64 -5.88 -11.73
CA ILE A 90 14.30 -5.56 -12.22
C ILE A 90 13.60 -4.49 -11.36
N ILE A 91 13.92 -4.41 -10.07
CA ILE A 91 13.43 -3.35 -9.18
C ILE A 91 14.21 -2.05 -9.42
N ASN A 92 15.51 -2.18 -9.69
CA ASN A 92 16.39 -1.04 -9.92
C ASN A 92 16.24 -0.42 -11.31
N SER A 93 15.93 -1.22 -12.33
CA SER A 93 15.78 -0.81 -13.72
C SER A 93 14.43 -0.13 -13.99
N GLN A 94 14.44 0.91 -14.82
CA GLN A 94 13.24 1.64 -15.24
C GLN A 94 12.49 0.95 -16.40
N ASN A 95 13.05 -0.13 -16.97
CA ASN A 95 12.55 -0.75 -18.20
C ASN A 95 12.36 -2.26 -18.01
N VAL A 96 11.27 -2.65 -17.36
CA VAL A 96 10.77 -4.02 -17.47
C VAL A 96 10.15 -4.16 -18.85
N LYS A 97 10.73 -4.96 -19.75
CA LYS A 97 10.21 -5.17 -21.10
C LYS A 97 8.79 -5.75 -21.03
N GLU A 98 7.78 -4.89 -21.21
CA GLU A 98 6.34 -5.23 -21.18
C GLU A 98 5.98 -6.34 -22.17
N SER A 99 6.73 -6.48 -23.27
CA SER A 99 6.45 -7.42 -24.36
C SER A 99 6.48 -8.90 -23.95
N LYS A 100 7.13 -9.27 -22.83
CA LYS A 100 7.13 -10.66 -22.32
C LYS A 100 5.94 -11.00 -21.43
N LEU A 101 5.12 -10.02 -21.06
CA LEU A 101 4.00 -10.20 -20.12
C LEU A 101 2.76 -10.84 -20.77
N VAL A 102 2.57 -10.66 -22.08
CA VAL A 102 1.33 -11.02 -22.79
C VAL A 102 1.03 -12.53 -22.80
N PHE A 103 2.05 -13.38 -22.64
CA PHE A 103 1.89 -14.84 -22.65
C PHE A 103 2.27 -15.52 -21.32
N TYR A 104 2.58 -14.75 -20.29
CA TYR A 104 2.98 -15.31 -19.00
C TYR A 104 1.76 -15.86 -18.25
N ARG A 105 1.88 -17.08 -17.73
CA ARG A 105 0.82 -17.78 -16.97
C ARG A 105 1.24 -18.15 -15.55
N GLY A 106 2.34 -17.61 -15.04
CA GLY A 106 2.80 -17.86 -13.68
C GLY A 106 2.29 -16.81 -12.69
N ASP A 107 3.04 -16.64 -11.61
CA ASP A 107 2.71 -15.67 -10.57
C ASP A 107 3.30 -14.30 -10.90
N MET A 108 2.44 -13.28 -10.90
CA MET A 108 2.83 -11.89 -11.10
C MET A 108 3.05 -11.24 -9.74
N LEU A 109 4.18 -10.55 -9.58
CA LEU A 109 4.55 -9.82 -8.38
C LEU A 109 4.53 -8.31 -8.68
N LYS A 110 3.66 -7.61 -7.96
CA LYS A 110 3.65 -6.14 -7.88
C LYS A 110 4.29 -5.73 -6.58
N ILE A 111 5.54 -5.27 -6.61
CA ILE A 111 6.28 -4.86 -5.41
C ILE A 111 6.47 -3.35 -5.39
N SER A 112 6.32 -2.76 -4.21
CA SER A 112 6.61 -1.37 -3.90
C SER A 112 7.63 -1.31 -2.77
N ALA A 113 8.76 -0.66 -3.01
CA ALA A 113 9.87 -0.57 -2.06
C ALA A 113 10.64 0.75 -2.21
N TYR A 114 11.27 1.19 -1.12
CA TYR A 114 12.13 2.37 -1.12
C TYR A 114 13.55 2.03 -1.55
N ILE A 115 13.93 2.43 -2.76
CA ILE A 115 15.27 2.27 -3.31
C ILE A 115 15.94 3.64 -3.35
N SER A 116 17.10 3.78 -2.70
CA SER A 116 17.84 5.06 -2.62
C SER A 116 17.00 6.26 -2.13
N GLY A 117 15.96 6.01 -1.33
CA GLY A 117 15.06 7.05 -0.80
C GLY A 117 13.82 7.33 -1.66
N GLU A 118 13.73 6.75 -2.86
CA GLU A 118 12.60 6.89 -3.76
C GLU A 118 11.70 5.65 -3.69
N LEU A 119 10.38 5.86 -3.65
CA LEU A 119 9.42 4.77 -3.74
C LEU A 119 9.34 4.29 -5.19
N LYS A 120 9.83 3.07 -5.45
CA LYS A 120 9.68 2.39 -6.74
C LYS A 120 8.57 1.36 -6.69
N ARG A 121 7.85 1.22 -7.79
CA ARG A 121 6.86 0.15 -8.00
C ARG A 121 7.23 -0.63 -9.25
N THR A 122 7.34 -1.94 -9.12
CA THR A 122 7.70 -2.86 -10.19
C THR A 122 6.61 -3.92 -10.33
N ASP A 123 6.19 -4.19 -11.56
CA ASP A 123 5.24 -5.24 -11.91
C ASP A 123 5.92 -6.23 -12.87
N ALA A 124 6.16 -7.45 -12.41
CA ALA A 124 6.82 -8.46 -13.22
C ALA A 124 6.52 -9.89 -12.75
N PRO A 125 6.70 -10.88 -13.64
CA PRO A 125 6.75 -12.30 -13.29
C PRO A 125 7.72 -12.57 -12.14
N LEU A 126 7.31 -13.36 -11.15
CA LEU A 126 8.14 -13.65 -9.97
C LEU A 126 9.50 -14.26 -10.32
N ASN A 127 9.55 -15.09 -11.37
CA ASN A 127 10.78 -15.71 -11.86
C ASN A 127 11.77 -14.70 -12.48
N ASN A 128 11.34 -13.49 -12.84
CA ASN A 128 12.23 -12.47 -13.37
C ASN A 128 13.05 -11.74 -12.27
N PHE A 129 12.70 -11.93 -11.00
CA PHE A 129 13.43 -11.32 -9.88
C PHE A 129 14.68 -12.12 -9.46
N GLY A 130 14.88 -13.31 -10.03
CA GLY A 130 16.00 -14.20 -9.72
C GLY A 130 15.70 -15.22 -8.62
N GLU A 131 16.52 -16.27 -8.57
CA GLU A 131 16.35 -17.40 -7.64
C GLU A 131 16.58 -16.98 -6.19
N ALA A 132 17.60 -16.16 -5.92
CA ALA A 132 17.92 -15.68 -4.58
C ALA A 132 16.77 -14.84 -3.98
N PHE A 133 16.21 -13.92 -4.78
CA PHE A 133 15.02 -13.17 -4.40
C PHE A 133 13.83 -14.10 -4.14
N SER A 134 13.55 -15.03 -5.06
CA SER A 134 12.44 -15.97 -4.94
C SER A 134 12.55 -16.83 -3.66
N TYR A 135 13.76 -17.24 -3.31
CA TYR A 135 14.05 -17.97 -2.07
C TYR A 135 13.81 -17.10 -0.83
N ALA A 136 14.40 -15.89 -0.77
CA ALA A 136 14.22 -14.98 0.35
C ALA A 136 12.75 -14.59 0.55
N PHE A 137 12.04 -14.31 -0.55
CA PHE A 137 10.61 -14.06 -0.58
C PHE A 137 9.81 -15.26 -0.03
N GLY A 138 10.15 -16.48 -0.46
CA GLY A 138 9.51 -17.71 0.01
C GLY A 138 9.67 -17.93 1.51
N GLU A 139 10.88 -17.72 2.04
CA GLU A 139 11.16 -17.86 3.48
C GLU A 139 10.43 -16.81 4.32
N VAL A 140 10.37 -15.56 3.84
CA VAL A 140 9.55 -14.51 4.45
C VAL A 140 8.08 -14.91 4.43
N LYS A 141 7.53 -15.26 3.26
CA LYS A 141 6.11 -15.64 3.12
C LYS A 141 5.76 -16.77 4.09
N LYS A 142 6.61 -17.80 4.18
CA LYS A 142 6.45 -18.93 5.10
C LYS A 142 6.44 -18.49 6.56
N ALA A 143 7.37 -17.60 6.94
CA ALA A 143 7.43 -17.07 8.31
C ALA A 143 6.19 -16.22 8.66
N VAL A 144 5.70 -15.39 7.73
CA VAL A 144 4.53 -14.54 7.94
C VAL A 144 3.23 -15.37 7.95
N ALA A 145 3.15 -16.43 7.15
CA ALA A 145 2.01 -17.36 7.16
C ALA A 145 1.85 -18.11 8.50
N ALA A 146 2.93 -18.27 9.27
CA ALA A 146 2.92 -18.86 10.60
C ALA A 146 2.48 -17.88 11.72
N LEU A 147 2.34 -16.58 11.41
CA LEU A 147 1.90 -15.59 12.39
C LEU A 147 0.42 -15.77 12.77
N PRO A 148 0.01 -15.31 13.97
CA PRO A 148 -1.38 -15.36 14.38
C PRO A 148 -2.27 -14.56 13.42
N GLN A 149 -3.50 -15.06 13.24
CA GLN A 149 -4.54 -14.31 12.53
C GLN A 149 -4.93 -13.10 13.36
N ASP A 150 -4.95 -11.92 12.74
CA ASP A 150 -5.49 -10.71 13.34
C ASP A 150 -7.01 -10.73 13.19
N LYS A 151 -7.70 -10.89 14.32
CA LYS A 151 -9.17 -10.91 14.41
C LYS A 151 -9.77 -9.56 14.83
N ASN A 152 -8.93 -8.60 15.20
CA ASN A 152 -9.36 -7.36 15.82
C ASN A 152 -9.19 -6.16 14.90
N LEU A 153 -8.36 -6.26 13.84
CA LEU A 153 -8.22 -5.19 12.87
C LEU A 153 -9.53 -5.01 12.09
N PRO A 154 -10.20 -3.84 12.14
CA PRO A 154 -11.46 -3.59 11.42
C PRO A 154 -11.33 -3.57 9.89
N ALA A 155 -10.33 -2.84 9.39
CA ALA A 155 -10.15 -2.61 7.96
C ALA A 155 -8.74 -2.11 7.64
N PHE A 156 -8.42 -2.10 6.35
CA PHE A 156 -7.30 -1.38 5.78
C PHE A 156 -7.80 -0.22 4.92
N LEU A 157 -6.95 0.78 4.72
CA LEU A 157 -7.12 1.84 3.74
C LEU A 157 -6.01 1.71 2.69
N ARG A 158 -6.40 1.68 1.42
CA ARG A 158 -5.49 1.69 0.28
C ARG A 158 -5.72 2.95 -0.53
N ALA A 159 -4.67 3.66 -0.91
CA ALA A 159 -4.75 4.74 -1.89
C ALA A 159 -4.01 4.35 -3.17
N VAL A 160 -4.58 4.68 -4.31
CA VAL A 160 -3.99 4.45 -5.64
C VAL A 160 -4.01 5.77 -6.40
N PRO A 161 -2.87 6.24 -6.94
CA PRO A 161 -2.84 7.42 -7.81
C PRO A 161 -3.79 7.23 -8.99
N VAL A 162 -4.53 8.28 -9.33
CA VAL A 162 -5.41 8.31 -10.50
C VAL A 162 -4.72 9.12 -11.58
N GLU A 163 -4.45 8.48 -12.71
CA GLU A 163 -3.64 9.04 -13.80
C GLU A 163 -4.31 8.75 -15.15
N GLY A 164 -3.84 9.42 -16.22
CA GLY A 164 -4.29 9.16 -17.59
C GLY A 164 -5.81 9.34 -17.79
N GLU A 165 -6.41 8.39 -18.49
CA GLU A 165 -7.84 8.39 -18.83
C GLU A 165 -8.75 8.35 -17.59
N ASP A 166 -8.34 7.63 -16.54
CA ASP A 166 -9.10 7.57 -15.29
C ASP A 166 -9.17 8.94 -14.60
N LEU A 167 -8.09 9.73 -14.69
CA LEU A 167 -8.06 11.08 -14.14
C LEU A 167 -8.93 12.03 -14.95
N ALA A 168 -8.92 11.91 -16.27
CA ALA A 168 -9.80 12.68 -17.15
C ALA A 168 -11.27 12.37 -16.83
N SER A 169 -11.64 11.08 -16.77
CA SER A 169 -13.00 10.65 -16.42
C SER A 169 -13.44 11.13 -15.04
N PHE A 170 -12.54 11.11 -14.06
CA PHE A 170 -12.82 11.64 -12.73
C PHE A 170 -13.11 13.16 -12.76
N ARG A 171 -12.30 13.93 -13.49
CA ARG A 171 -12.47 15.38 -13.62
C ARG A 171 -13.79 15.72 -14.29
N ASP A 172 -14.14 15.03 -15.38
CA ASP A 172 -15.40 15.26 -16.11
C ASP A 172 -16.63 15.05 -15.22
N LYS A 173 -16.56 14.10 -14.27
CA LYS A 173 -17.67 13.76 -13.36
C LYS A 173 -17.75 14.64 -12.13
N THR A 174 -16.66 15.30 -11.74
CA THR A 174 -16.51 15.92 -10.42
C THR A 174 -16.25 17.42 -10.49
N ALA A 175 -15.80 17.93 -11.64
CA ALA A 175 -15.56 19.35 -11.82
C ALA A 175 -16.87 20.14 -11.69
N VAL A 176 -16.85 21.15 -10.82
CA VAL A 176 -17.89 22.18 -10.75
C VAL A 176 -17.27 23.43 -11.34
N ASP A 177 -17.95 24.03 -12.33
CA ASP A 177 -17.42 25.17 -13.10
C ASP A 177 -16.08 24.88 -13.80
N GLY A 178 -15.80 23.62 -14.11
CA GLY A 178 -14.57 23.19 -14.79
C GLY A 178 -13.38 22.92 -13.84
N GLU A 179 -13.54 23.09 -12.52
CA GLU A 179 -12.47 22.86 -11.55
C GLU A 179 -12.82 21.78 -10.52
N VAL A 180 -11.83 20.94 -10.19
CA VAL A 180 -11.88 20.03 -9.03
C VAL A 180 -11.18 20.71 -7.86
N LYS A 181 -11.94 21.01 -6.80
CA LYS A 181 -11.38 21.63 -5.59
C LYS A 181 -10.45 20.67 -4.88
N ASN A 182 -9.18 21.03 -4.80
CA ASN A 182 -8.18 20.27 -4.05
C ASN A 182 -8.41 20.39 -2.54
N ILE A 183 -8.17 19.30 -1.83
CA ILE A 183 -8.09 19.28 -0.38
C ILE A 183 -6.66 19.61 0.03
N GLU A 184 -6.52 20.53 0.97
CA GLU A 184 -5.21 20.90 1.51
C GLU A 184 -4.56 19.74 2.26
N THR A 185 -3.25 19.61 2.12
CA THR A 185 -2.47 18.57 2.83
C THR A 185 -2.64 18.66 4.35
N GLY A 186 -2.81 19.88 4.90
CA GLY A 186 -3.04 20.07 6.33
C GLY A 186 -4.32 19.42 6.84
N ASP A 187 -5.38 19.43 6.03
CA ASP A 187 -6.64 18.79 6.34
C ASP A 187 -6.57 17.26 6.23
N ILE A 188 -5.89 16.75 5.21
CA ILE A 188 -5.64 15.30 5.04
C ILE A 188 -4.81 14.77 6.21
N ASN A 189 -3.83 15.53 6.69
CA ASN A 189 -2.95 15.14 7.80
C ASN A 189 -3.69 14.97 9.15
N ARG A 190 -4.90 15.51 9.29
CA ARG A 190 -5.75 15.28 10.47
C ARG A 190 -6.19 13.82 10.55
N VAL A 191 -6.45 13.19 9.39
CA VAL A 191 -6.77 11.77 9.28
C VAL A 191 -5.49 10.99 8.97
N LYS A 192 -4.73 10.64 10.01
CA LYS A 192 -3.38 10.04 9.87
C LYS A 192 -3.33 8.81 8.93
N PRO A 193 -4.27 7.84 8.98
CA PRO A 193 -4.25 6.70 8.07
C PRO A 193 -4.42 7.11 6.60
N LEU A 194 -5.24 8.14 6.32
CA LEU A 194 -5.43 8.65 4.96
C LEU A 194 -4.15 9.29 4.43
N MET A 195 -3.51 10.14 5.23
CA MET A 195 -2.23 10.73 4.85
C MET A 195 -1.15 9.67 4.62
N ALA A 196 -1.10 8.63 5.46
CA ALA A 196 -0.17 7.52 5.29
C ALA A 196 -0.43 6.76 3.97
N ALA A 197 -1.69 6.45 3.66
CA ALA A 197 -2.05 5.77 2.41
C ALA A 197 -1.67 6.59 1.17
N ILE A 198 -1.84 7.92 1.21
CA ILE A 198 -1.45 8.82 0.13
C ILE A 198 0.08 8.91 -0.02
N LYS A 199 0.84 8.91 1.09
CA LYS A 199 2.32 8.92 1.05
C LYS A 199 2.91 7.60 0.57
N GLU A 200 2.25 6.49 0.85
CA GLU A 200 2.68 5.12 0.56
C GLU A 200 1.61 4.44 -0.30
N PRO A 201 1.44 4.87 -1.57
CA PRO A 201 0.40 4.35 -2.44
C PRO A 201 0.50 2.83 -2.61
N TYR A 202 -0.65 2.20 -2.84
CA TYR A 202 -0.85 0.75 -2.95
C TYR A 202 -0.60 -0.06 -1.67
N ARG A 203 -0.07 0.54 -0.60
CA ARG A 203 0.08 -0.11 0.70
C ARG A 203 -1.29 -0.29 1.36
N LEU A 204 -1.47 -1.37 2.11
CA LEU A 204 -2.63 -1.56 2.99
C LEU A 204 -2.34 -0.93 4.35
N VAL A 205 -2.77 0.30 4.56
CA VAL A 205 -2.60 1.01 5.84
C VAL A 205 -3.67 0.57 6.83
N PRO A 206 -3.33 0.04 8.02
CA PRO A 206 -4.32 -0.45 8.96
C PRO A 206 -5.16 0.69 9.56
N LEU A 207 -6.47 0.49 9.59
CA LEU A 207 -7.40 1.29 10.39
C LEU A 207 -7.58 0.59 11.73
N GLU A 208 -6.63 0.77 12.66
CA GLU A 208 -6.48 -0.05 13.88
C GLU A 208 -7.71 -0.06 14.82
N THR A 209 -8.65 0.87 14.68
CA THR A 209 -9.83 0.98 15.55
C THR A 209 -11.07 1.42 14.77
N GLU A 210 -12.26 1.07 15.27
CA GLU A 210 -13.54 1.57 14.75
C GLU A 210 -13.63 3.10 14.79
N ALA A 211 -12.98 3.74 15.77
CA ALA A 211 -12.88 5.19 15.83
C ALA A 211 -12.13 5.77 14.62
N ALA A 212 -11.05 5.12 14.17
CA ALA A 212 -10.32 5.53 12.97
C ALA A 212 -11.16 5.32 11.69
N VAL A 213 -11.95 4.24 11.63
CA VAL A 213 -12.91 4.01 10.53
C VAL A 213 -13.95 5.11 10.48
N LYS A 214 -14.53 5.47 11.63
CA LYS A 214 -15.52 6.54 11.74
C LYS A 214 -14.94 7.91 11.39
N GLU A 215 -13.76 8.24 11.90
CA GLU A 215 -13.06 9.49 11.57
C GLU A 215 -12.85 9.64 10.05
N LEU A 216 -12.47 8.56 9.37
CA LEU A 216 -12.36 8.55 7.91
C LEU A 216 -13.72 8.80 7.23
N GLN A 217 -14.78 8.12 7.67
CA GLN A 217 -16.13 8.28 7.10
C GLN A 217 -16.70 9.68 7.32
N ASP A 218 -16.45 10.27 8.49
CA ASP A 218 -16.85 11.64 8.83
C ASP A 218 -16.09 12.64 7.94
N PHE A 219 -14.80 12.41 7.70
CA PHE A 219 -14.00 13.21 6.76
C PHE A 219 -14.56 13.14 5.34
N VAL A 220 -14.83 11.95 4.82
CA VAL A 220 -15.41 11.72 3.49
C VAL A 220 -16.74 12.45 3.34
N SER A 221 -17.62 12.33 4.35
CA SER A 221 -18.95 12.94 4.34
C SER A 221 -18.87 14.47 4.43
N LYS A 222 -18.04 15.00 5.34
CA LYS A 222 -17.86 16.45 5.53
C LYS A 222 -17.27 17.13 4.30
N ARG A 223 -16.38 16.44 3.58
CA ARG A 223 -15.76 16.96 2.35
C ARG A 223 -16.56 16.66 1.09
N GLN A 224 -17.68 15.93 1.21
CA GLN A 224 -18.53 15.53 0.10
C GLN A 224 -17.72 14.90 -1.05
N LEU A 225 -16.81 13.98 -0.70
CA LEU A 225 -15.92 13.40 -1.69
C LEU A 225 -16.69 12.54 -2.69
N HIS A 226 -16.27 12.60 -3.95
CA HIS A 226 -16.85 11.78 -5.00
C HIS A 226 -16.64 10.29 -4.71
N GLY A 227 -17.71 9.49 -4.83
CA GLY A 227 -17.71 8.05 -4.62
C GLY A 227 -18.61 7.60 -3.46
N LEU A 228 -18.31 6.41 -2.94
CA LEU A 228 -18.98 5.77 -1.81
C LEU A 228 -18.11 5.85 -0.55
N ARG A 229 -18.71 5.56 0.62
CA ARG A 229 -17.99 5.56 1.91
C ARG A 229 -16.77 4.63 1.95
N THR A 230 -16.79 3.54 1.19
CA THR A 230 -15.70 2.56 1.11
C THR A 230 -14.83 2.72 -0.14
N LEU A 231 -15.20 3.58 -1.09
CA LEU A 231 -14.46 3.84 -2.31
C LEU A 231 -14.67 5.28 -2.75
N PHE A 232 -13.70 6.14 -2.51
CA PHE A 232 -13.82 7.59 -2.72
C PHE A 232 -12.55 8.18 -3.32
N TYR A 233 -12.66 9.40 -3.85
CA TYR A 233 -11.56 10.09 -4.50
C TYR A 233 -11.10 11.30 -3.67
N VAL A 234 -9.78 11.43 -3.52
CA VAL A 234 -9.14 12.52 -2.78
C VAL A 234 -8.29 13.34 -3.76
N PRO A 235 -8.82 14.45 -4.30
CA PRO A 235 -8.01 15.42 -5.03
C PRO A 235 -7.18 16.22 -4.02
N SER A 236 -5.87 16.28 -4.22
CA SER A 236 -4.94 16.98 -3.35
C SER A 236 -3.84 17.67 -4.15
N THR A 237 -3.06 18.52 -3.49
CA THR A 237 -1.85 19.11 -4.09
C THR A 237 -0.77 18.09 -4.44
N ARG A 238 -0.88 16.84 -3.95
CA ARG A 238 0.01 15.72 -4.29
C ARG A 238 -0.48 14.88 -5.47
N GLY A 239 -1.62 15.24 -6.05
CA GLY A 239 -2.32 14.45 -7.06
C GLY A 239 -3.69 13.98 -6.57
N THR A 240 -4.39 13.27 -7.45
CA THR A 240 -5.69 12.66 -7.15
C THR A 240 -5.51 11.20 -6.82
N PHE A 241 -6.11 10.75 -5.73
CA PHE A 241 -6.00 9.37 -5.27
C PHE A 241 -7.37 8.72 -5.17
N ARG A 242 -7.51 7.50 -5.68
CA ARG A 242 -8.63 6.61 -5.41
C ARG A 242 -8.33 5.86 -4.11
N CYS A 243 -9.14 6.12 -3.10
CA CYS A 243 -9.03 5.53 -1.78
C CYS A 243 -10.09 4.46 -1.59
N GLU A 244 -9.69 3.31 -1.07
CA GLU A 244 -10.55 2.15 -0.86
C GLU A 244 -10.38 1.61 0.57
N VAL A 245 -11.50 1.41 1.24
CA VAL A 245 -11.57 0.71 2.53
C VAL A 245 -11.68 -0.78 2.26
N VAL A 246 -10.64 -1.52 2.62
CA VAL A 246 -10.51 -2.96 2.39
C VAL A 246 -10.81 -3.68 3.71
N ASN A 247 -11.97 -4.33 3.79
CA ASN A 247 -12.40 -5.06 5.00
C ASN A 247 -11.44 -6.21 5.33
N THR A 248 -11.29 -6.56 6.59
CA THR A 248 -10.43 -7.68 7.08
C THR A 248 -11.17 -8.99 7.30
N PHE A 249 -12.51 -8.93 7.37
CA PHE A 249 -13.39 -10.08 7.47
C PHE A 249 -14.44 -10.02 6.37
N ARG A 250 -14.82 -11.18 5.84
CA ARG A 250 -16.08 -11.27 5.10
C ARG A 250 -17.20 -11.37 6.13
N ALA A 251 -18.15 -10.43 6.07
CA ALA A 251 -19.45 -10.67 6.69
C ALA A 251 -19.99 -11.98 6.11
N ALA A 252 -20.42 -12.91 6.95
CA ALA A 252 -21.08 -14.11 6.49
C ALA A 252 -22.25 -13.68 5.60
N THR A 253 -22.27 -14.12 4.34
CA THR A 253 -23.47 -14.02 3.53
C THR A 253 -24.56 -14.72 4.34
N PRO A 254 -25.68 -14.06 4.69
CA PRO A 254 -26.75 -14.76 5.38
C PRO A 254 -27.13 -15.96 4.52
N GLU A 255 -26.97 -17.17 5.08
CA GLU A 255 -27.53 -18.35 4.46
C GLU A 255 -29.02 -18.07 4.23
N PRO A 256 -29.55 -18.34 3.03
CA PRO A 256 -30.98 -18.20 2.81
C PRO A 256 -31.69 -19.04 3.87
N GLU A 257 -32.50 -18.38 4.70
CA GLU A 257 -33.36 -19.02 5.70
C GLU A 257 -34.02 -20.22 5.04
N LYS A 258 -33.67 -21.43 5.49
CA LYS A 258 -34.35 -22.65 5.06
C LYS A 258 -35.81 -22.49 5.45
N THR A 259 -36.63 -22.15 4.45
CA THR A 259 -38.07 -22.06 4.62
C THR A 259 -38.53 -23.44 5.08
N PRO A 260 -39.18 -23.58 6.25
CA PRO A 260 -39.57 -24.88 6.75
C PRO A 260 -40.52 -25.55 5.76
N ALA A 261 -40.22 -26.81 5.43
CA ALA A 261 -41.02 -27.59 4.49
C ALA A 261 -42.49 -27.64 4.97
N PRO A 262 -43.47 -27.44 4.06
CA PRO A 262 -44.88 -27.48 4.45
C PRO A 262 -45.24 -28.85 5.00
N ALA A 263 -45.90 -28.86 6.16
CA ALA A 263 -46.34 -30.07 6.84
C ALA A 263 -47.23 -30.93 5.93
N PRO A 264 -47.10 -32.27 5.98
CA PRO A 264 -47.89 -33.17 5.14
C PRO A 264 -49.38 -33.02 5.47
N LYS A 265 -50.19 -32.67 4.46
CA LYS A 265 -51.64 -32.64 4.56
C LYS A 265 -52.15 -34.06 4.88
N LYS A 266 -52.77 -34.23 6.05
CA LYS A 266 -53.56 -35.43 6.35
C LYS A 266 -54.70 -35.52 5.33
N LYS A 267 -54.70 -36.58 4.53
CA LYS A 267 -55.87 -36.96 3.72
C LYS A 267 -57.01 -37.35 4.67
N ARG A 268 -58.16 -36.72 4.50
CA ARG A 268 -59.46 -37.21 4.95
C ARG A 268 -60.07 -38.04 3.84
#